data_AF-A0AA40KL98-F1
#
_entry.id   AF-A0AA40KL98-F1
#
_cell.length_a   1.000
_cell.length_b   1.000
_cell.length_c   1.000
_cell.angle_alpha   90.00
_cell.angle_beta   90.00
_cell.angle_gamma   90.00
#
_symmetry.space_group_name_H-M   'P 1'
#
loop_
_entity.id
_entity.type
_entity.pdbx_description
1 polymer ?
#
loop_
_entity_poly.entity_id
_entity_poly.type
_entity_poly.pdbx_seq_one_letter_code
_entity_poly.pdbx_strand_id
1 'polypeptide(L)'
;MFNYVFTSGGIGPTHDDITYEAVALAFNDSLHYHPTLVNIIENYFSAGTFPSPAYKMAHIPTKSVLRFGTNEMTGKKLTFPFVMVENVYIFPGSPTFFETSFQTLCKECFANCKSFAATEVYINAKEESFADVLYAIAREYPNVTFGSYPEYNRYYKVRVTIESENEKDTEAAKTMFCNRIPRDVVVHYDRTPHIDCSSKYDALIQKSQRRSVYERAFKKFVNYYEKPEDVWIYLDGSEESVLMVHLARIASNKLRHCSKLKLRTICLESDIQKMDTDEFIHELKSRYNIEMCKLECKERDAVCTVSNFAALKPELRVLLVGKRLNSKKETYDDIARLNGDYSSSVQVHFPLIDWTDDDVRDFFSSLCLPCNRTET
;
A
#
# COMPACT_ATOMS: atom_id res chain seq x y z
N MET A 1 -11.88 -27.03 22.80
CA MET A 1 -12.98 -26.26 22.20
C MET A 1 -12.46 -24.84 21.99
N PHE A 2 -12.73 -24.22 20.84
CA PHE A 2 -12.23 -22.87 20.53
C PHE A 2 -13.23 -21.81 21.02
N ASN A 3 -12.74 -20.71 21.61
CA ASN A 3 -13.60 -19.59 22.01
C ASN A 3 -14.11 -18.78 20.81
N TYR A 4 -13.31 -18.70 19.76
CA TYR A 4 -13.62 -18.01 18.51
C TYR A 4 -13.18 -18.88 17.33
N VAL A 5 -14.02 -18.96 16.31
CA VAL A 5 -13.69 -19.60 15.03
C VAL A 5 -13.92 -18.58 13.92
N PHE A 6 -12.86 -18.25 13.19
CA PHE A 6 -12.92 -17.31 12.08
C PHE A 6 -12.85 -18.08 10.76
N THR A 7 -13.75 -17.77 9.84
CA THR A 7 -13.70 -18.26 8.46
C THR A 7 -13.97 -17.13 7.48
N SER A 8 -13.43 -17.25 6.27
CA SER A 8 -13.59 -16.26 5.20
C SER A 8 -13.77 -16.97 3.87
N GLY A 9 -14.70 -16.48 3.05
CA GLY A 9 -14.97 -17.04 1.72
C GLY A 9 -16.00 -18.16 1.72
N GLY A 10 -16.33 -18.65 0.51
CA GLY A 10 -17.34 -19.68 0.31
C GLY A 10 -18.77 -19.21 0.63
N ILE A 11 -19.05 -17.90 0.53
CA ILE A 11 -20.37 -17.29 0.79
C ILE A 11 -21.01 -16.65 -0.44
N GLY A 12 -20.39 -16.77 -1.61
CA GLY A 12 -20.89 -16.27 -2.88
C GLY A 12 -22.04 -17.10 -3.47
N PRO A 13 -22.45 -16.80 -4.70
CA PRO A 13 -23.58 -17.46 -5.34
C PRO A 13 -23.24 -18.78 -6.05
N THR A 14 -21.97 -19.15 -6.13
CA THR A 14 -21.51 -20.29 -6.93
C THR A 14 -21.65 -21.62 -6.19
N HIS A 15 -21.64 -22.73 -6.92
CA HIS A 15 -21.87 -24.07 -6.35
C HIS A 15 -20.84 -24.49 -5.30
N ASP A 16 -19.62 -23.99 -5.41
CA ASP A 16 -18.49 -24.17 -4.49
C ASP A 16 -18.55 -23.27 -3.24
N ASP A 17 -19.45 -22.28 -3.21
CA ASP A 17 -19.71 -21.47 -2.01
C ASP A 17 -20.61 -22.22 -1.02
N ILE A 18 -20.03 -23.03 -0.14
CA ILE A 18 -20.78 -23.93 0.77
C ILE A 18 -20.62 -23.60 2.26
N THR A 19 -20.06 -22.44 2.60
CA THR A 19 -19.71 -22.12 3.99
C THR A 19 -20.95 -22.02 4.89
N TYR A 20 -22.05 -21.45 4.41
CA TYR A 20 -23.28 -21.36 5.20
C TYR A 20 -23.94 -22.74 5.39
N GLU A 21 -23.98 -23.57 4.35
CA GLU A 21 -24.45 -24.95 4.39
C GLU A 21 -23.64 -25.78 5.39
N ALA A 22 -22.31 -25.66 5.34
CA ALA A 22 -21.41 -26.38 6.23
C ALA A 22 -21.59 -25.96 7.70
N VAL A 23 -21.75 -24.65 7.94
CA VAL A 23 -22.00 -24.13 9.30
C VAL A 23 -23.38 -24.57 9.81
N ALA A 24 -24.42 -24.51 8.98
CA ALA A 24 -25.75 -25.00 9.34
C ALA A 24 -25.69 -26.48 9.75
N LEU A 25 -25.01 -27.32 8.95
CA LEU A 25 -24.83 -28.73 9.24
C LEU A 25 -24.08 -28.95 10.57
N ALA A 26 -23.00 -28.20 10.82
CA ALA A 26 -22.20 -28.33 12.03
C ALA A 26 -22.99 -28.01 13.32
N PHE A 27 -23.94 -27.08 13.24
CA PHE A 27 -24.79 -26.67 14.36
C PHE A 27 -26.17 -27.33 14.38
N ASN A 28 -26.42 -28.30 13.49
CA ASN A 28 -27.72 -28.94 13.28
C ASN A 28 -28.84 -27.88 13.13
N ASP A 29 -28.57 -26.86 12.33
CA ASP A 29 -29.45 -25.73 12.01
C ASP A 29 -29.96 -25.87 10.56
N SER A 30 -31.07 -25.20 10.25
CA SER A 30 -31.58 -25.08 8.89
C SER A 30 -31.14 -23.75 8.26
N LEU A 31 -31.26 -23.67 6.93
CA LEU A 31 -31.03 -22.43 6.19
C LEU A 31 -32.35 -21.72 5.92
N HIS A 32 -32.29 -20.39 5.85
CA HIS A 32 -33.40 -19.55 5.41
C HIS A 32 -32.88 -18.33 4.67
N TYR A 33 -33.72 -17.73 3.83
CA TYR A 33 -33.40 -16.44 3.22
C TYR A 33 -33.60 -15.33 4.24
N HIS A 34 -32.51 -14.74 4.73
CA HIS A 34 -32.56 -13.67 5.71
C HIS A 34 -33.05 -12.37 5.04
N PRO A 35 -34.19 -11.77 5.46
CA PRO A 35 -34.83 -10.65 4.75
C PRO A 35 -33.90 -9.45 4.51
N THR A 36 -33.06 -9.11 5.49
CA THR A 36 -32.08 -8.02 5.35
C THR A 36 -31.04 -8.29 4.26
N LEU A 37 -30.53 -9.53 4.15
CA LEU A 37 -29.56 -9.87 3.11
C LEU A 37 -30.22 -9.91 1.73
N VAL A 38 -31.46 -10.43 1.64
CA VAL A 38 -32.25 -10.37 0.40
C VAL A 38 -32.36 -8.94 -0.10
N ASN A 39 -32.75 -8.00 0.78
CA ASN A 39 -32.85 -6.59 0.45
C ASN A 39 -31.50 -5.96 0.05
N ILE A 40 -30.40 -6.34 0.72
CA ILE A 40 -29.06 -5.86 0.33
C ILE A 40 -28.70 -6.38 -1.06
N ILE A 41 -28.97 -7.66 -1.35
CA ILE A 41 -28.64 -8.28 -2.63
C ILE A 41 -29.43 -7.65 -3.78
N GLU A 42 -30.71 -7.43 -3.56
CA GLU A 42 -31.61 -6.78 -4.53
C GLU A 42 -31.14 -5.36 -4.86
N ASN A 43 -30.85 -4.54 -3.84
CA ASN A 43 -30.54 -3.12 -4.03
C ASN A 43 -29.07 -2.82 -4.36
N TYR A 44 -28.13 -3.62 -3.85
CA TYR A 44 -26.70 -3.31 -3.93
C TYR A 44 -26.00 -4.05 -5.08
N PHE A 45 -26.41 -5.29 -5.36
CA PHE A 45 -25.81 -6.10 -6.42
C PHE A 45 -26.63 -6.10 -7.70
N SER A 46 -27.73 -5.34 -7.75
CA SER A 46 -28.65 -5.24 -8.90
C SER A 46 -29.05 -6.63 -9.44
N ALA A 47 -29.24 -7.59 -8.53
CA ALA A 47 -29.31 -9.01 -8.83
C ALA A 47 -30.61 -9.49 -9.51
N GLY A 48 -31.43 -8.55 -10.00
CA GLY A 48 -32.77 -8.80 -10.52
C GLY A 48 -33.76 -9.14 -9.41
N THR A 49 -34.94 -9.65 -9.80
CA THR A 49 -36.02 -10.02 -8.88
C THR A 49 -35.75 -11.37 -8.22
N PHE A 50 -36.06 -11.51 -6.93
CA PHE A 50 -36.02 -12.80 -6.24
C PHE A 50 -37.03 -13.80 -6.82
N PRO A 51 -36.69 -15.10 -6.99
CA PRO A 51 -35.39 -15.72 -6.71
C PRO A 51 -34.42 -15.71 -7.91
N SER A 52 -33.13 -15.60 -7.61
CA SER A 52 -32.01 -15.75 -8.56
C SER A 52 -30.78 -16.36 -7.85
N PRO A 53 -29.76 -16.88 -8.56
CA PRO A 53 -28.58 -17.48 -7.92
C PRO A 53 -27.86 -16.55 -6.94
N ALA A 54 -27.91 -15.24 -7.17
CA ALA A 54 -27.32 -14.23 -6.29
C ALA A 54 -27.85 -14.30 -4.85
N TYR A 55 -29.12 -14.69 -4.67
CA TYR A 55 -29.76 -14.75 -3.37
C TYR A 55 -29.29 -15.93 -2.51
N LYS A 56 -28.48 -16.85 -3.05
CA LYS A 56 -27.76 -17.85 -2.23
C LYS A 56 -26.94 -17.18 -1.12
N MET A 57 -26.38 -15.99 -1.38
CA MET A 57 -25.65 -15.21 -0.37
C MET A 57 -26.54 -14.76 0.82
N ALA A 58 -27.87 -14.76 0.66
CA ALA A 58 -28.84 -14.50 1.71
C ALA A 58 -29.36 -15.77 2.40
N HIS A 59 -29.01 -16.96 1.91
CA HIS A 59 -29.47 -18.24 2.43
C HIS A 59 -28.52 -18.71 3.55
N ILE A 60 -28.80 -18.26 4.77
CA ILE A 60 -27.90 -18.41 5.94
C ILE A 60 -28.57 -19.24 7.05
N PRO A 61 -27.79 -19.79 8.00
CA PRO A 61 -28.33 -20.54 9.15
C PRO A 61 -29.39 -19.74 9.92
N THR A 62 -30.45 -20.36 10.43
CA THR A 62 -31.54 -19.61 11.10
C THR A 62 -31.09 -18.86 12.35
N LYS A 63 -30.09 -19.38 13.06
CA LYS A 63 -29.51 -18.74 14.26
C LYS A 63 -28.51 -17.63 13.94
N SER A 64 -28.39 -17.26 12.67
CA SER A 64 -27.43 -16.25 12.23
C SER A 64 -27.72 -14.87 12.79
N VAL A 65 -26.65 -14.16 13.12
CA VAL A 65 -26.68 -12.76 13.54
C VAL A 65 -25.86 -11.95 12.55
N LEU A 66 -26.48 -10.94 11.92
CA LEU A 66 -25.78 -10.03 11.02
C LEU A 66 -25.01 -8.98 11.83
N ARG A 67 -23.74 -8.77 11.49
CA ARG A 67 -22.90 -7.72 12.04
C ARG A 67 -22.32 -6.86 10.93
N PHE A 68 -22.43 -5.55 11.10
CA PHE A 68 -22.01 -4.59 10.09
C PHE A 68 -20.81 -3.83 10.62
N GLY A 69 -19.73 -3.83 9.85
CA GLY A 69 -18.58 -3.01 10.15
C GLY A 69 -18.86 -1.51 10.00
N THR A 70 -17.90 -0.68 10.41
CA THR A 70 -17.87 0.76 10.14
C THR A 70 -16.59 1.10 9.39
N ASN A 71 -16.69 1.92 8.34
CA ASN A 71 -15.53 2.45 7.66
C ASN A 71 -14.91 3.58 8.51
N GLU A 72 -13.71 3.37 9.04
CA GLU A 72 -13.08 4.30 9.99
C GLU A 72 -12.82 5.70 9.39
N MET A 73 -12.44 5.74 8.11
CA MET A 73 -12.13 7.00 7.42
C MET A 73 -13.36 7.89 7.22
N THR A 74 -14.54 7.29 7.06
CA THR A 74 -15.78 8.02 6.74
C THR A 74 -16.80 8.01 7.88
N GLY A 75 -16.61 7.17 8.90
CA GLY A 75 -17.59 6.90 9.96
C GLY A 75 -18.87 6.21 9.49
N LYS A 76 -18.97 5.80 8.22
CA LYS A 76 -20.18 5.20 7.65
C LYS A 76 -20.23 3.70 7.89
N LYS A 77 -21.41 3.20 8.26
CA LYS A 77 -21.70 1.77 8.36
C LYS A 77 -21.51 1.09 7.00
N LEU A 78 -20.91 -0.09 6.99
CA LEU A 78 -20.74 -0.89 5.78
C LEU A 78 -22.10 -1.39 5.29
N THR A 79 -22.23 -1.49 3.97
CA THR A 79 -23.48 -1.96 3.34
C THR A 79 -23.69 -3.46 3.50
N PHE A 80 -22.60 -4.24 3.45
CA PHE A 80 -22.64 -5.69 3.54
C PHE A 80 -22.13 -6.17 4.92
N PRO A 81 -22.84 -7.08 5.62
CA PRO A 81 -22.42 -7.57 6.92
C PRO A 81 -21.50 -8.79 6.82
N PHE A 82 -20.84 -9.14 7.92
CA PHE A 82 -20.41 -10.52 8.16
C PHE A 82 -21.47 -11.25 8.99
N VAL A 83 -21.51 -12.58 8.88
CA VAL A 83 -22.50 -13.42 9.56
C VAL A 83 -21.85 -14.11 10.76
N MET A 84 -22.54 -14.13 11.89
CA MET A 84 -22.13 -14.86 13.08
C MET A 84 -23.13 -15.98 13.37
N VAL A 85 -22.63 -17.18 13.67
CA VAL A 85 -23.43 -18.29 14.23
C VAL A 85 -22.68 -18.81 15.45
N GLU A 86 -23.27 -18.64 16.63
CA GLU A 86 -22.61 -18.96 17.91
C GLU A 86 -21.22 -18.29 18.02
N ASN A 87 -20.14 -19.07 18.11
CA ASN A 87 -18.75 -18.60 18.17
C ASN A 87 -18.05 -18.56 16.80
N VAL A 88 -18.77 -18.78 15.69
CA VAL A 88 -18.24 -18.79 14.32
C VAL A 88 -18.53 -17.47 13.63
N TYR A 89 -17.49 -16.82 13.14
CA TYR A 89 -17.52 -15.54 12.46
C TYR A 89 -17.18 -15.77 10.98
N ILE A 90 -18.15 -15.51 10.11
CA ILE A 90 -18.11 -15.85 8.69
C ILE A 90 -17.99 -14.56 7.88
N PHE A 91 -16.80 -14.33 7.32
CA PHE A 91 -16.50 -13.13 6.55
C PHE A 91 -16.56 -13.38 5.03
N PRO A 92 -16.78 -12.32 4.22
CA PRO A 92 -16.55 -12.39 2.79
C PRO A 92 -15.12 -12.79 2.45
N GLY A 93 -14.93 -13.48 1.32
CA GLY A 93 -13.61 -13.91 0.84
C GLY A 93 -12.77 -12.78 0.23
N SER A 94 -13.40 -11.68 -0.18
CA SER A 94 -12.70 -10.52 -0.72
C SER A 94 -11.94 -9.79 0.40
N PRO A 95 -10.60 -9.61 0.27
CA PRO A 95 -9.78 -8.96 1.29
C PRO A 95 -10.31 -7.58 1.69
N THR A 96 -10.74 -6.78 0.72
CA THR A 96 -11.30 -5.43 0.98
C THR A 96 -12.51 -5.47 1.93
N PHE A 97 -13.43 -6.41 1.71
CA PHE A 97 -14.62 -6.56 2.56
C PHE A 97 -14.26 -7.20 3.90
N PHE A 98 -13.33 -8.17 3.89
CA PHE A 98 -12.82 -8.82 5.10
C PHE A 98 -12.16 -7.80 6.04
N GLU A 99 -11.13 -7.09 5.58
CA GLU A 99 -10.33 -6.15 6.38
C GLU A 99 -11.21 -5.09 7.05
N THR A 100 -12.09 -4.46 6.27
CA THR A 100 -12.96 -3.40 6.78
C THR A 100 -13.96 -3.92 7.81
N SER A 101 -14.46 -5.15 7.64
CA SER A 101 -15.40 -5.77 8.59
C SER A 101 -14.70 -6.27 9.85
N PHE A 102 -13.50 -6.84 9.68
CA PHE A 102 -12.69 -7.44 10.75
C PHE A 102 -12.20 -6.38 11.74
N GLN A 103 -11.84 -5.17 11.29
CA GLN A 103 -11.46 -4.07 12.19
C GLN A 103 -12.55 -3.72 13.20
N THR A 104 -13.81 -3.75 12.79
CA THR A 104 -14.94 -3.48 13.70
C THR A 104 -15.07 -4.58 14.74
N LEU A 105 -14.95 -5.84 14.30
CA LEU A 105 -14.94 -6.99 15.19
C LEU A 105 -13.81 -6.89 16.22
N CYS A 106 -12.60 -6.51 15.81
CA CYS A 106 -11.47 -6.43 16.73
C CYS A 106 -11.74 -5.49 17.90
N LYS A 107 -12.43 -4.37 17.65
CA LYS A 107 -12.82 -3.43 18.71
C LYS A 107 -13.88 -4.00 19.63
N GLU A 108 -14.82 -4.80 19.11
CA GLU A 108 -15.88 -5.38 19.93
C GLU A 108 -15.37 -6.57 20.77
N CYS A 109 -14.64 -7.50 20.15
CA CYS A 109 -14.25 -8.75 20.79
C CYS A 109 -12.94 -8.66 21.57
N PHE A 110 -12.02 -7.78 21.18
CA PHE A 110 -10.66 -7.75 21.75
C PHE A 110 -10.34 -6.45 22.49
N ALA A 111 -11.29 -5.54 22.69
CA ALA A 111 -11.05 -4.30 23.45
C ALA A 111 -10.50 -4.53 24.87
N ASN A 112 -10.84 -5.67 25.49
CA ASN A 112 -10.40 -6.02 26.84
C ASN A 112 -9.29 -7.09 26.85
N CYS A 113 -8.77 -7.49 25.68
CA CYS A 113 -7.65 -8.41 25.62
C CYS A 113 -6.36 -7.70 26.05
N LYS A 114 -5.42 -8.46 26.61
CA LYS A 114 -4.09 -7.94 26.91
C LYS A 114 -3.46 -7.39 25.63
N SER A 115 -2.96 -6.17 25.69
CA SER A 115 -2.21 -5.55 24.60
C SER A 115 -0.92 -6.34 24.37
N PHE A 116 -0.69 -6.76 23.14
CA PHE A 116 0.61 -7.26 22.71
C PHE A 116 1.37 -6.11 22.05
N ALA A 117 2.49 -5.74 22.63
CA ALA A 117 3.33 -4.65 22.16
C ALA A 117 4.46 -5.20 21.30
N ALA A 118 4.50 -4.79 20.04
CA ALA A 118 5.53 -5.15 19.08
C ALA A 118 6.22 -3.88 18.56
N THR A 119 7.54 -3.90 18.50
CA THR A 119 8.35 -2.83 17.91
C THR A 119 9.50 -3.43 17.11
N GLU A 120 10.07 -2.63 16.21
CA GLU A 120 11.14 -3.05 15.32
C GLU A 120 12.34 -2.10 15.45
N VAL A 121 13.54 -2.66 15.31
CA VAL A 121 14.81 -1.94 15.20
C VAL A 121 15.50 -2.39 13.93
N TYR A 122 15.97 -1.44 13.13
CA TYR A 122 16.66 -1.72 11.86
C TYR A 122 18.14 -1.42 12.02
N ILE A 123 18.98 -2.35 11.61
CA ILE A 123 20.43 -2.30 11.82
C ILE A 123 21.15 -2.46 10.49
N ASN A 124 22.03 -1.52 10.16
CA ASN A 124 22.90 -1.57 8.99
C ASN A 124 24.26 -2.22 9.31
N ALA A 125 24.22 -3.37 9.97
CA ALA A 125 25.38 -4.20 10.28
C ALA A 125 25.01 -5.67 10.10
N LYS A 126 26.02 -6.53 9.96
CA LYS A 126 25.76 -7.97 9.88
C LYS A 126 25.26 -8.48 11.23
N GLU A 127 24.40 -9.49 11.20
CA GLU A 127 23.81 -10.06 12.41
C GLU A 127 24.86 -10.51 13.43
N GLU A 128 25.96 -11.11 12.96
CA GLU A 128 27.02 -11.62 13.84
C GLU A 128 27.65 -10.51 14.72
N SER A 129 27.61 -9.26 14.27
CA SER A 129 28.21 -8.13 14.99
C SER A 129 27.48 -7.73 16.27
N PHE A 130 26.21 -8.12 16.43
CA PHE A 130 25.40 -7.78 17.60
C PHE A 130 24.66 -8.97 18.21
N ALA A 131 24.87 -10.19 17.70
CA ALA A 131 24.21 -11.40 18.19
C ALA A 131 24.44 -11.64 19.70
N ASP A 132 25.66 -11.41 20.20
CA ASP A 132 25.97 -11.53 21.64
C ASP A 132 25.18 -10.54 22.50
N VAL A 133 25.00 -9.31 21.99
CA VAL A 133 24.21 -8.27 22.67
C VAL A 133 22.74 -8.68 22.72
N LEU A 134 22.21 -9.17 21.59
CA LEU A 134 20.83 -9.65 21.51
C LEU A 134 20.60 -10.82 22.49
N TYR A 135 21.52 -11.78 22.54
CA TYR A 135 21.48 -12.90 23.47
C TYR A 135 21.51 -12.46 24.94
N ALA A 136 22.39 -11.53 25.30
CA ALA A 136 22.48 -11.00 26.65
C ALA A 136 21.19 -10.32 27.09
N ILE A 137 20.58 -9.50 26.23
CA ILE A 137 19.35 -8.77 26.55
C ILE A 137 18.15 -9.71 26.60
N ALA A 138 18.05 -10.70 25.71
CA ALA A 138 17.00 -11.71 25.78
C ALA A 138 17.00 -12.46 27.13
N ARG A 139 18.18 -12.67 27.74
CA ARG A 139 18.31 -13.24 29.09
C ARG A 139 17.91 -12.28 30.20
N GLU A 140 18.16 -10.98 30.04
CA GLU A 140 17.77 -9.94 31.01
C GLU A 140 16.27 -9.63 30.98
N TYR A 141 15.63 -9.81 29.82
CA TYR A 141 14.21 -9.57 29.58
C TYR A 141 13.49 -10.87 29.18
N PRO A 142 13.34 -11.86 30.08
CA PRO A 142 12.79 -13.18 29.74
C PRO A 142 11.32 -13.17 29.31
N ASN A 143 10.59 -12.08 29.58
CA ASN A 143 9.21 -11.88 29.14
C ASN A 143 9.09 -11.21 27.76
N VAL A 144 10.22 -10.82 27.16
CA VAL A 144 10.28 -10.16 25.85
C VAL A 144 10.88 -11.13 24.84
N THR A 145 10.17 -11.32 23.73
CA THR A 145 10.64 -12.13 22.61
C THR A 145 11.41 -11.25 21.65
N PHE A 146 12.58 -11.71 21.24
CA PHE A 146 13.42 -11.06 20.24
C PHE A 146 13.50 -11.93 18.99
N GLY A 147 13.22 -11.35 17.83
CA GLY A 147 13.47 -11.96 16.52
C GLY A 147 14.55 -11.18 15.79
N SER A 148 15.39 -11.87 15.01
CA SER A 148 16.42 -11.26 14.16
C SER A 148 16.28 -11.81 12.75
N TYR A 149 16.11 -10.90 11.78
CA TYR A 149 15.78 -11.23 10.40
C TYR A 149 16.72 -10.48 9.46
N PRO A 150 17.79 -11.13 8.98
CA PRO A 150 18.61 -10.61 7.90
C PRO A 150 17.76 -10.43 6.64
N GLU A 151 17.82 -9.25 6.05
CA GLU A 151 17.00 -8.88 4.89
C GLU A 151 17.87 -8.21 3.83
N TYR A 152 17.56 -8.48 2.57
CA TYR A 152 18.17 -7.76 1.46
C TYR A 152 17.46 -6.41 1.28
N ASN A 153 17.94 -5.39 1.98
CA ASN A 153 17.40 -4.04 1.94
C ASN A 153 18.54 -3.02 1.75
N ARG A 154 18.25 -1.91 1.04
CA ARG A 154 19.24 -0.85 0.80
C ARG A 154 19.57 -0.04 2.05
N TYR A 155 18.61 0.12 2.96
CA TYR A 155 18.73 1.00 4.13
C TYR A 155 19.29 0.30 5.36
N TYR A 156 19.02 -0.99 5.51
CA TYR A 156 19.46 -1.80 6.63
C TYR A 156 19.78 -3.23 6.18
N LYS A 157 20.44 -4.00 7.04
CA LYS A 157 20.83 -5.38 6.77
C LYS A 157 20.07 -6.38 7.62
N VAL A 158 19.66 -5.98 8.83
CA VAL A 158 18.90 -6.83 9.75
C VAL A 158 17.75 -6.04 10.37
N ARG A 159 16.58 -6.67 10.42
CA ARG A 159 15.42 -6.22 11.18
C ARG A 159 15.30 -7.04 12.44
N VAL A 160 15.28 -6.38 13.59
CA VAL A 160 15.08 -7.00 14.89
C VAL A 160 13.67 -6.70 15.37
N THR A 161 12.88 -7.72 15.69
CA THR A 161 11.57 -7.57 16.33
C THR A 161 11.70 -7.72 17.83
N ILE A 162 10.95 -6.92 18.59
CA ILE A 162 10.94 -6.92 20.04
C ILE A 162 9.48 -6.89 20.48
N GLU A 163 9.03 -7.97 21.12
CA GLU A 163 7.61 -8.27 21.28
C GLU A 163 7.30 -8.79 22.69
N SER A 164 6.25 -8.28 23.34
CA SER A 164 5.80 -8.80 24.64
C SER A 164 4.35 -8.43 24.96
N GLU A 165 3.79 -8.99 26.04
CA GLU A 165 2.47 -8.59 26.58
C GLU A 165 2.50 -7.24 27.34
N ASN A 166 3.66 -6.59 27.47
CA ASN A 166 3.83 -5.35 28.24
C ASN A 166 4.61 -4.30 27.46
N GLU A 167 3.93 -3.23 27.07
CA GLU A 167 4.51 -2.11 26.31
C GLU A 167 5.74 -1.49 26.97
N LYS A 168 5.75 -1.38 28.31
CA LYS A 168 6.89 -0.80 29.05
C LYS A 168 8.12 -1.72 28.99
N ASP A 169 7.91 -3.03 29.07
CA ASP A 169 9.01 -4.00 29.00
C ASP A 169 9.58 -4.05 27.59
N THR A 170 8.71 -4.01 26.56
CA THR A 170 9.11 -3.92 25.15
C THR A 170 9.95 -2.67 24.88
N GLU A 171 9.51 -1.49 25.34
CA GLU A 171 10.26 -0.24 25.10
C GLU A 171 11.56 -0.16 25.92
N ALA A 172 11.57 -0.68 27.15
CA ALA A 172 12.77 -0.78 27.98
C ALA A 172 13.82 -1.72 27.34
N ALA A 173 13.38 -2.89 26.87
CA ALA A 173 14.20 -3.85 26.15
C ALA A 173 14.81 -3.25 24.87
N LYS A 174 13.99 -2.58 24.06
CA LYS A 174 14.45 -1.85 22.86
C LYS A 174 15.49 -0.81 23.20
N THR A 175 15.23 0.02 24.21
CA THR A 175 16.16 1.09 24.64
C THR A 175 17.49 0.49 25.08
N MET A 176 17.47 -0.59 25.88
CA MET A 176 18.68 -1.29 26.28
C MET A 176 19.44 -1.88 25.10
N PHE A 177 18.73 -2.47 24.14
CA PHE A 177 19.35 -3.03 22.94
C PHE A 177 20.04 -1.96 22.11
N CYS A 178 19.34 -0.87 21.79
CA CYS A 178 19.91 0.26 21.06
C CYS A 178 21.09 0.92 21.80
N ASN A 179 21.11 0.91 23.14
CA ASN A 179 22.21 1.49 23.93
C ASN A 179 23.48 0.63 23.95
N ARG A 180 23.36 -0.69 23.72
CA ARG A 180 24.50 -1.62 23.78
C ARG A 180 25.10 -1.94 22.41
N ILE A 181 24.43 -1.57 21.33
CA ILE A 181 24.98 -1.63 19.98
C ILE A 181 25.55 -0.26 19.56
N PRO A 182 26.51 -0.21 18.62
CA PRO A 182 27.02 1.05 18.09
C PRO A 182 25.89 1.91 17.52
N ARG A 183 25.84 3.20 17.88
CA ARG A 183 24.72 4.08 17.48
C ARG A 183 24.67 4.36 15.98
N ASP A 184 25.82 4.30 15.32
CA ASP A 184 25.98 4.51 13.88
C ASP A 184 25.39 3.38 13.04
N VAL A 185 25.17 2.20 13.61
CA VAL A 185 24.55 1.08 12.89
C VAL A 185 23.03 1.06 13.00
N VAL A 186 22.43 1.79 13.95
CA VAL A 186 20.97 1.85 14.11
C VAL A 186 20.39 2.83 13.10
N VAL A 187 19.46 2.35 12.28
CA VAL A 187 18.85 3.12 11.21
C VAL A 187 17.39 3.39 11.51
N HIS A 188 16.97 4.63 11.28
CA HIS A 188 15.55 4.96 11.21
C HIS A 188 15.00 4.48 9.87
N TYR A 189 14.06 3.54 9.89
CA TYR A 189 13.41 3.05 8.69
C TYR A 189 11.89 3.08 8.85
N ASP A 190 11.22 3.66 7.86
CA ASP A 190 9.77 3.72 7.76
C ASP A 190 9.28 2.71 6.73
N ARG A 191 8.58 1.67 7.19
CA ARG A 191 8.02 0.63 6.31
C ARG A 191 6.83 1.11 5.49
N THR A 192 6.20 2.20 5.91
CA THR A 192 4.94 2.66 5.33
C THR A 192 5.01 4.13 4.95
N PRO A 193 5.98 4.55 4.11
CA PRO A 193 6.16 5.97 3.79
C PRO A 193 4.96 6.58 3.06
N HIS A 194 4.17 5.75 2.39
CA HIS A 194 2.91 6.12 1.74
C HIS A 194 1.76 6.43 2.71
N ILE A 195 1.82 5.95 3.97
CA ILE A 195 0.86 6.26 5.04
C ILE A 195 1.25 7.59 5.67
N ASP A 196 0.27 8.47 5.88
CA ASP A 196 0.45 9.83 6.40
C ASP A 196 1.54 10.64 5.65
N CYS A 197 1.71 10.34 4.36
CA CYS A 197 2.81 10.87 3.55
C CYS A 197 2.85 12.40 3.52
N SER A 198 1.70 13.08 3.61
CA SER A 198 1.64 14.55 3.69
C SER A 198 2.31 15.09 4.95
N SER A 199 2.06 14.47 6.10
CA SER A 199 2.66 14.86 7.37
C SER A 199 4.15 14.54 7.40
N LYS A 200 4.54 13.38 6.86
CA LYS A 200 5.97 12.98 6.72
C LYS A 200 6.72 13.93 5.81
N TYR A 201 6.13 14.31 4.68
CA TYR A 201 6.64 15.33 3.78
C TYR A 201 6.83 16.67 4.52
N ASP A 202 5.80 17.19 5.18
CA ASP A 202 5.88 18.48 5.86
C ASP A 202 6.97 18.48 6.95
N ALA A 203 7.11 17.37 7.70
CA ALA A 203 8.18 17.21 8.69
C ALA A 203 9.59 17.18 8.06
N LEU A 204 9.75 16.53 6.89
CA LEU A 204 11.00 16.53 6.14
C LEU A 204 11.35 17.94 5.66
N ILE A 205 10.39 18.62 5.03
CA ILE A 205 10.59 19.97 4.48
C ILE A 205 11.00 20.96 5.57
N GLN A 206 10.39 20.88 6.76
CA GLN A 206 10.73 21.75 7.88
C GLN A 206 12.17 21.57 8.38
N LYS A 207 12.72 20.35 8.29
CA LYS A 207 14.08 20.03 8.74
C LYS A 207 15.14 20.23 7.66
N SER A 208 14.75 20.24 6.38
CA SER A 208 15.70 20.29 5.27
C SER A 208 16.26 21.69 5.02
N GLN A 209 17.57 21.78 4.82
CA GLN A 209 18.26 22.99 4.37
C GLN A 209 17.90 23.35 2.91
N ARG A 210 17.36 22.39 2.14
CA ARG A 210 16.96 22.53 0.73
C ARG A 210 15.46 22.77 0.56
N ARG A 211 14.76 23.14 1.65
CA ARG A 211 13.31 23.41 1.70
C ARG A 211 12.75 24.14 0.49
N SER A 212 13.37 25.24 0.08
CA SER A 212 12.86 26.09 -1.02
C SER A 212 12.85 25.38 -2.38
N VAL A 213 13.76 24.43 -2.61
CA VAL A 213 13.82 23.63 -3.84
C VAL A 213 12.71 22.60 -3.87
N TYR A 214 12.51 21.90 -2.75
CA TYR A 214 11.44 20.92 -2.60
C TYR A 214 10.05 21.56 -2.69
N GLU A 215 9.81 22.67 -1.98
CA GLU A 215 8.53 23.39 -2.05
C GLU A 215 8.24 23.92 -3.45
N ARG A 216 9.25 24.44 -4.18
CA ARG A 216 9.09 24.90 -5.56
C ARG A 216 8.73 23.76 -6.51
N ALA A 217 9.44 22.64 -6.42
CA ALA A 217 9.19 21.47 -7.24
C ALA A 217 7.81 20.86 -6.95
N PHE A 218 7.45 20.74 -5.67
CA PHE A 218 6.13 20.23 -5.28
C PHE A 218 5.00 21.18 -5.70
N LYS A 219 5.21 22.50 -5.62
CA LYS A 219 4.24 23.48 -6.15
C LYS A 219 4.04 23.32 -7.66
N LYS A 220 5.12 23.15 -8.44
CA LYS A 220 5.03 22.84 -9.88
C LYS A 220 4.24 21.54 -10.08
N PHE A 221 4.58 20.49 -9.33
CA PHE A 221 3.90 19.20 -9.40
C PHE A 221 2.39 19.33 -9.16
N VAL A 222 1.97 19.99 -8.07
CA VAL A 222 0.56 20.17 -7.71
C VAL A 222 -0.21 20.92 -8.82
N ASN A 223 0.39 21.94 -9.42
CA ASN A 223 -0.24 22.67 -10.53
C ASN A 223 -0.49 21.77 -11.75
N TYR A 224 0.41 20.83 -12.03
CA TYR A 224 0.20 19.86 -13.11
C TYR A 224 -0.75 18.72 -12.72
N TYR A 225 -1.01 18.54 -11.42
CA TYR A 225 -1.79 17.43 -10.85
C TYR A 225 -3.20 17.85 -10.39
N GLU A 226 -3.70 19.03 -10.81
CA GLU A 226 -5.03 19.53 -10.40
C GLU A 226 -6.19 18.63 -10.84
N LYS A 227 -6.03 17.92 -11.97
CA LYS A 227 -6.98 16.93 -12.49
C LYS A 227 -6.31 15.55 -12.60
N PRO A 228 -6.24 14.78 -11.50
CA PRO A 228 -5.54 13.50 -11.45
C PRO A 228 -5.98 12.50 -12.52
N GLU A 229 -7.24 12.57 -12.97
CA GLU A 229 -7.79 11.74 -14.05
C GLU A 229 -7.07 11.95 -15.39
N ASP A 230 -6.53 13.14 -15.64
CA ASP A 230 -5.90 13.48 -16.91
C ASP A 230 -4.37 13.26 -16.88
N VAL A 231 -3.84 12.88 -15.72
CA VAL A 231 -2.40 12.87 -15.42
C VAL A 231 -1.87 11.46 -15.30
N TRP A 232 -0.78 11.21 -16.02
CA TRP A 232 -0.04 9.96 -15.95
C TRP A 232 1.41 10.22 -15.58
N ILE A 233 2.04 9.26 -14.93
CA ILE A 233 3.43 9.33 -14.50
C ILE A 233 4.25 8.31 -15.26
N TYR A 234 5.38 8.73 -15.81
CA TYR A 234 6.35 7.82 -16.40
C TYR A 234 7.11 7.08 -15.29
N LEU A 235 6.98 5.76 -15.24
CA LEU A 235 7.60 4.90 -14.23
C LEU A 235 8.65 4.01 -14.90
N ASP A 236 9.93 4.23 -14.61
CA ASP A 236 11.06 3.45 -15.15
C ASP A 236 11.87 2.73 -14.07
N GLY A 237 11.48 2.87 -12.80
CA GLY A 237 12.06 2.14 -11.67
C GLY A 237 13.20 2.89 -11.00
N SER A 238 13.65 4.01 -11.58
CA SER A 238 14.62 4.88 -10.94
C SER A 238 14.03 5.63 -9.74
N GLU A 239 14.92 6.09 -8.87
CA GLU A 239 14.57 6.92 -7.71
C GLU A 239 13.67 8.10 -8.10
N GLU A 240 13.97 8.80 -9.19
CA GLU A 240 13.16 9.93 -9.66
C GLU A 240 11.74 9.52 -10.02
N SER A 241 11.57 8.40 -10.72
CA SER A 241 10.25 7.93 -11.11
C SER A 241 9.39 7.49 -9.91
N VAL A 242 10.01 6.86 -8.91
CA VAL A 242 9.34 6.50 -7.65
C VAL A 242 9.01 7.75 -6.83
N LEU A 243 9.89 8.75 -6.81
CA LEU A 243 9.60 10.05 -6.19
C LEU A 243 8.37 10.70 -6.81
N MET A 244 8.25 10.66 -8.14
CA MET A 244 7.08 11.22 -8.83
C MET A 244 5.78 10.54 -8.39
N VAL A 245 5.78 9.21 -8.24
CA VAL A 245 4.63 8.45 -7.69
C VAL A 245 4.34 8.87 -6.25
N HIS A 246 5.37 9.02 -5.42
CA HIS A 246 5.22 9.42 -4.02
C HIS A 246 4.67 10.85 -3.89
N LEU A 247 5.17 11.80 -4.69
CA LEU A 247 4.66 13.17 -4.76
C LEU A 247 3.21 13.22 -5.24
N ALA A 248 2.82 12.36 -6.18
CA ALA A 248 1.43 12.23 -6.60
C ALA A 248 0.53 11.84 -5.43
N ARG A 249 0.96 10.88 -4.60
CA ARG A 249 0.22 10.47 -3.41
C ARG A 249 0.07 11.60 -2.40
N ILE A 250 1.15 12.38 -2.17
CA ILE A 250 1.11 13.57 -1.31
C ILE A 250 0.14 14.61 -1.89
N ALA A 251 0.21 14.88 -3.20
CA ALA A 251 -0.67 15.81 -3.88
C ALA A 251 -2.14 15.39 -3.78
N SER A 252 -2.46 14.11 -4.02
CA SER A 252 -3.82 13.56 -3.85
C SER A 252 -4.37 13.81 -2.45
N ASN A 253 -3.55 13.58 -1.41
CA ASN A 253 -3.95 13.82 -0.03
C ASN A 253 -4.17 15.32 0.26
N LYS A 254 -3.26 16.19 -0.18
CA LYS A 254 -3.37 17.65 0.06
C LYS A 254 -4.53 18.30 -0.69
N LEU A 255 -4.82 17.84 -1.92
CA LEU A 255 -5.95 18.30 -2.72
C LEU A 255 -7.29 17.66 -2.29
N ARG A 256 -7.30 16.82 -1.25
CA ARG A 256 -8.48 16.08 -0.75
C ARG A 256 -9.16 15.23 -1.82
N HIS A 257 -8.39 14.73 -2.79
CA HIS A 257 -8.88 13.73 -3.72
C HIS A 257 -9.14 12.40 -2.99
N CYS A 258 -10.03 11.58 -3.54
CA CYS A 258 -10.37 10.29 -2.95
C CYS A 258 -9.12 9.40 -2.87
N SER A 259 -8.79 8.89 -1.67
CA SER A 259 -7.64 8.00 -1.44
C SER A 259 -7.69 6.69 -2.25
N LYS A 260 -8.87 6.35 -2.79
CA LYS A 260 -9.11 5.21 -3.70
C LYS A 260 -8.80 5.49 -5.17
N LEU A 261 -8.53 6.76 -5.54
CA LEU A 261 -8.15 7.09 -6.90
C LEU A 261 -6.84 6.37 -7.22
N LYS A 262 -6.84 5.60 -8.31
CA LYS A 262 -5.64 4.90 -8.76
C LYS A 262 -4.68 5.90 -9.39
N LEU A 263 -3.42 5.83 -9.00
CA LEU A 263 -2.38 6.60 -9.67
C LEU A 263 -2.08 5.93 -11.01
N ARG A 264 -2.18 6.67 -12.12
CA ARG A 264 -1.95 6.11 -13.45
C ARG A 264 -0.49 6.26 -13.83
N THR A 265 0.14 5.16 -14.21
CA THR A 265 1.54 5.13 -14.66
C THR A 265 1.67 4.45 -16.00
N ILE A 266 2.54 4.98 -16.86
CA ILE A 266 3.02 4.29 -18.06
C ILE A 266 4.44 3.79 -17.83
N CYS A 267 4.76 2.62 -18.38
CA CYS A 267 6.11 2.06 -18.36
C CYS A 267 6.41 1.39 -19.71
N LEU A 268 7.60 1.61 -20.24
CA LEU A 268 8.06 0.93 -21.45
C LEU A 268 8.48 -0.51 -21.11
N GLU A 269 8.20 -1.45 -22.01
CA GLU A 269 8.57 -2.86 -21.83
C GLU A 269 10.07 -3.06 -21.53
N SER A 270 10.93 -2.24 -22.14
CA SER A 270 12.38 -2.26 -21.89
C SER A 270 12.77 -1.90 -20.46
N ASP A 271 11.97 -1.06 -19.79
CA ASP A 271 12.23 -0.66 -18.41
C ASP A 271 11.64 -1.69 -17.43
N ILE A 272 10.52 -2.33 -17.77
CA ILE A 272 9.98 -3.47 -17.00
C ILE A 272 11.00 -4.60 -16.91
N GLN A 273 11.68 -4.91 -18.02
CA GLN A 273 12.74 -5.93 -18.03
C GLN A 273 13.93 -5.57 -17.10
N LYS A 274 14.20 -4.27 -16.87
CA LYS A 274 15.25 -3.82 -15.94
C LYS A 274 14.77 -3.80 -14.48
N MET A 275 13.46 -3.70 -14.25
CA MET A 275 12.88 -3.71 -12.91
C MET A 275 12.93 -5.09 -12.23
N ASP A 276 13.15 -6.15 -13.02
CA ASP A 276 13.44 -7.59 -12.74
C ASP A 276 12.99 -8.24 -11.41
N THR A 277 12.05 -7.64 -10.69
CA THR A 277 11.38 -8.25 -9.54
C THR A 277 9.91 -7.88 -9.57
N ASP A 278 9.06 -8.86 -9.89
CA ASP A 278 7.61 -8.77 -9.70
C ASP A 278 7.26 -8.23 -8.30
N GLU A 279 8.13 -8.50 -7.31
CA GLU A 279 8.05 -7.99 -5.95
C GLU A 279 8.09 -6.46 -5.85
N PHE A 280 8.99 -5.76 -6.56
CA PHE A 280 9.08 -4.30 -6.54
C PHE A 280 7.84 -3.64 -7.16
N ILE A 281 7.40 -4.16 -8.32
CA ILE A 281 6.18 -3.66 -8.97
C ILE A 281 4.95 -3.95 -8.09
N HIS A 282 4.90 -5.13 -7.48
CA HIS A 282 3.84 -5.49 -6.53
C HIS A 282 3.84 -4.57 -5.31
N GLU A 283 5.01 -4.26 -4.76
CA GLU A 283 5.20 -3.32 -3.66
C GLU A 283 4.67 -1.92 -4.02
N LEU A 284 5.05 -1.38 -5.18
CA LEU A 284 4.56 -0.08 -5.65
C LEU A 284 3.03 -0.09 -5.85
N LYS A 285 2.48 -1.13 -6.48
CA LYS A 285 1.03 -1.28 -6.67
C LYS A 285 0.28 -1.35 -5.34
N SER A 286 0.80 -2.14 -4.39
CA SER A 286 0.21 -2.31 -3.07
C SER A 286 0.24 -1.01 -2.25
N ARG A 287 1.41 -0.35 -2.17
CA ARG A 287 1.60 0.86 -1.35
C ARG A 287 0.92 2.10 -1.92
N TYR A 288 0.95 2.27 -3.25
CA TYR A 288 0.51 3.50 -3.91
C TYR A 288 -0.79 3.35 -4.71
N ASN A 289 -1.39 2.17 -4.76
CA ASN A 289 -2.61 1.87 -5.52
C ASN A 289 -2.48 2.30 -7.00
N ILE A 290 -1.41 1.83 -7.64
CA ILE A 290 -1.04 2.23 -9.01
C ILE A 290 -1.77 1.37 -10.05
N GLU A 291 -2.31 2.01 -11.08
CA GLU A 291 -2.69 1.40 -12.35
C GLU A 291 -1.54 1.56 -13.35
N MET A 292 -0.85 0.47 -13.65
CA MET A 292 0.32 0.47 -14.53
C MET A 292 -0.03 -0.06 -15.92
N CYS A 293 0.14 0.78 -16.94
CA CYS A 293 0.03 0.39 -18.34
C CYS A 293 1.41 0.11 -18.94
N LYS A 294 1.57 -1.10 -19.49
CA LYS A 294 2.78 -1.52 -20.18
C LYS A 294 2.70 -1.10 -21.64
N LEU A 295 3.77 -0.52 -22.16
CA LEU A 295 3.86 -0.06 -23.54
C LEU A 295 4.89 -0.89 -24.30
N GLU A 296 4.42 -1.64 -25.29
CA GLU A 296 5.29 -2.40 -26.19
C GLU A 296 5.98 -1.45 -27.18
N CYS A 297 7.30 -1.38 -27.09
CA CYS A 297 8.13 -0.56 -27.97
C CYS A 297 8.54 -1.41 -29.19
N LYS A 298 7.85 -1.25 -30.33
CA LYS A 298 8.17 -1.98 -31.58
C LYS A 298 9.40 -1.45 -32.30
N GLU A 299 9.68 -0.16 -32.12
CA GLU A 299 10.87 0.54 -32.58
C GLU A 299 11.46 1.27 -31.36
N ARG A 300 12.77 1.55 -31.32
CA ARG A 300 13.43 2.31 -30.23
C ARG A 300 13.02 3.80 -30.24
N ASP A 301 11.74 4.07 -30.36
CA ASP A 301 11.15 5.40 -30.35
C ASP A 301 10.06 5.49 -29.29
N ALA A 302 10.46 6.02 -28.13
CA ALA A 302 9.55 6.27 -27.02
C ALA A 302 8.47 7.31 -27.39
N VAL A 303 8.76 8.22 -28.33
CA VAL A 303 7.82 9.26 -28.80
C VAL A 303 6.64 8.60 -29.49
N CYS A 304 6.91 7.82 -30.54
CA CYS A 304 5.87 7.14 -31.30
C CYS A 304 5.02 6.23 -30.39
N THR A 305 5.67 5.51 -29.47
CA THR A 305 5.00 4.60 -28.54
C THR A 305 4.03 5.34 -27.61
N VAL A 306 4.47 6.44 -27.00
CA VAL A 306 3.62 7.25 -26.11
C VAL A 306 2.53 7.98 -26.90
N SER A 307 2.81 8.50 -28.09
CA SER A 307 1.81 9.16 -28.95
C SER A 307 0.70 8.18 -29.36
N ASN A 308 1.06 6.96 -29.76
CA ASN A 308 0.08 5.91 -30.09
C ASN A 308 -0.78 5.55 -28.88
N PHE A 309 -0.17 5.46 -27.69
CA PHE A 309 -0.92 5.21 -26.46
C PHE A 309 -1.88 6.36 -26.13
N ALA A 310 -1.44 7.61 -26.27
CA ALA A 310 -2.29 8.78 -26.06
C ALA A 310 -3.49 8.82 -27.03
N ALA A 311 -3.32 8.36 -28.26
CA ALA A 311 -4.42 8.23 -29.22
C ALA A 311 -5.46 7.18 -28.77
N LEU A 312 -5.03 6.11 -28.10
CA LEU A 312 -5.91 5.06 -27.54
C LEU A 312 -6.55 5.47 -26.20
N LYS A 313 -5.92 6.41 -25.48
CA LYS A 313 -6.27 6.86 -24.14
C LYS A 313 -6.46 8.38 -24.13
N PRO A 314 -7.60 8.90 -24.62
CA PRO A 314 -7.82 10.35 -24.74
C PRO A 314 -7.83 11.08 -23.39
N GLU A 315 -7.92 10.36 -22.27
CA GLU A 315 -7.71 10.88 -20.92
C GLU A 315 -6.25 11.27 -20.65
N LEU A 316 -5.25 10.74 -21.36
CA LEU A 316 -3.85 11.15 -21.19
C LEU A 316 -3.64 12.55 -21.76
N ARG A 317 -3.66 13.58 -20.90
CA ARG A 317 -3.36 14.97 -21.27
C ARG A 317 -2.05 15.46 -20.71
N VAL A 318 -1.66 14.98 -19.53
CA VAL A 318 -0.43 15.39 -18.86
C VAL A 318 0.41 14.15 -18.56
N LEU A 319 1.67 14.18 -19.00
CA LEU A 319 2.67 13.17 -18.65
C LEU A 319 3.74 13.78 -17.76
N LEU A 320 3.85 13.28 -16.54
CA LEU A 320 4.86 13.70 -15.59
C LEU A 320 6.07 12.78 -15.65
N VAL A 321 7.26 13.36 -15.83
CA VAL A 321 8.52 12.62 -15.95
C VAL A 321 9.52 13.13 -14.91
N GLY A 322 10.21 12.21 -14.24
CA GLY A 322 11.25 12.51 -13.24
C GLY A 322 12.55 13.10 -13.80
N LYS A 323 12.53 13.75 -14.98
CA LYS A 323 13.74 14.28 -15.62
C LYS A 323 14.33 15.42 -14.80
N ARG A 324 15.64 15.34 -14.58
CA ARG A 324 16.49 16.39 -13.98
C ARG A 324 17.41 17.01 -15.03
N LEU A 325 17.95 18.20 -14.76
CA LEU A 325 18.81 18.92 -15.70
C LEU A 325 20.06 18.09 -16.11
N ASN A 326 20.62 17.34 -15.17
CA ASN A 326 21.82 16.52 -15.36
C ASN A 326 21.52 15.06 -15.76
N SER A 327 20.25 14.71 -15.98
CA SER A 327 19.86 13.35 -16.34
C SER A 327 20.36 12.99 -17.74
N LYS A 328 21.23 11.96 -17.83
CA LYS A 328 21.76 11.44 -19.09
C LYS A 328 20.88 10.37 -19.76
N LYS A 329 19.65 10.16 -19.28
CA LYS A 329 18.71 9.18 -19.84
C LYS A 329 18.14 9.70 -21.18
N GLU A 330 18.59 9.10 -22.28
CA GLU A 330 18.10 9.38 -23.64
C GLU A 330 16.57 9.27 -23.73
N THR A 331 15.98 8.28 -23.05
CA THR A 331 14.51 8.10 -23.01
C THR A 331 13.76 9.33 -22.49
N TYR A 332 14.32 10.05 -21.52
CA TYR A 332 13.69 11.28 -21.02
C TYR A 332 13.80 12.42 -22.04
N ASP A 333 14.89 12.48 -22.80
CA ASP A 333 15.04 13.45 -23.90
C ASP A 333 14.09 13.13 -25.05
N ASP A 334 13.93 11.86 -25.39
CA ASP A 334 12.97 11.43 -26.41
C ASP A 334 11.55 11.79 -25.99
N ILE A 335 11.11 11.40 -24.79
CA ILE A 335 9.78 11.75 -24.27
C ILE A 335 9.59 13.27 -24.21
N ALA A 336 10.63 14.05 -23.92
CA ALA A 336 10.55 15.52 -23.93
C ALA A 336 10.22 16.12 -25.31
N ARG A 337 10.57 15.42 -26.41
CA ARG A 337 10.25 15.88 -27.78
C ARG A 337 8.75 15.89 -28.07
N LEU A 338 7.93 15.17 -27.30
CA LEU A 338 6.46 15.19 -27.44
C LEU A 338 5.88 16.61 -27.26
N ASN A 339 6.51 17.46 -26.45
CA ASN A 339 6.06 18.85 -26.30
C ASN A 339 6.19 19.69 -27.58
N GLY A 340 7.05 19.28 -28.52
CA GLY A 340 7.24 19.92 -29.82
C GLY A 340 6.43 19.28 -30.95
N ASP A 341 5.77 18.16 -30.69
CA ASP A 341 4.98 17.44 -31.68
C ASP A 341 3.54 17.97 -31.70
N TYR A 342 3.20 18.76 -32.73
CA TYR A 342 1.87 19.34 -32.92
C TYR A 342 0.76 18.29 -33.10
N SER A 343 1.11 17.03 -33.37
CA SER A 343 0.15 15.93 -33.49
C SER A 343 -0.23 15.31 -32.14
N SER A 344 0.58 15.54 -31.09
CA SER A 344 0.34 15.02 -29.75
C SER A 344 -0.53 15.97 -28.93
N SER A 345 -1.55 15.43 -28.27
CA SER A 345 -2.36 16.19 -27.32
C SER A 345 -1.82 16.13 -25.88
N VAL A 346 -0.64 15.53 -25.68
CA VAL A 346 -0.01 15.29 -24.38
C VAL A 346 1.01 16.37 -24.07
N GLN A 347 0.89 16.97 -22.88
CA GLN A 347 1.88 17.89 -22.33
C GLN A 347 2.79 17.15 -21.37
N VAL A 348 4.08 17.18 -21.63
CA VAL A 348 5.12 16.56 -20.80
C VAL A 348 5.72 17.59 -19.86
N HIS A 349 5.76 17.28 -18.56
CA HIS A 349 6.33 18.16 -17.55
C HIS A 349 7.38 17.48 -16.67
N PHE A 350 8.31 18.28 -16.16
CA PHE A 350 9.49 17.84 -15.41
C PHE A 350 9.57 18.53 -14.04
N PRO A 351 8.77 18.12 -13.03
CA PRO A 351 8.72 18.81 -11.74
C PRO A 351 10.05 18.80 -10.98
N LEU A 352 10.88 17.78 -11.20
CA LEU A 352 12.19 17.60 -10.56
C LEU A 352 13.35 18.26 -11.32
N ILE A 353 13.09 19.07 -12.36
CA ILE A 353 14.13 19.57 -13.26
C ILE A 353 15.30 20.26 -12.54
N ASP A 354 15.00 20.97 -11.44
CA ASP A 354 15.95 21.76 -10.65
C ASP A 354 16.66 20.95 -9.54
N TRP A 355 16.37 19.64 -9.39
CA TRP A 355 16.94 18.80 -8.33
C TRP A 355 18.33 18.26 -8.70
N THR A 356 19.25 18.29 -7.74
CA THR A 356 20.57 17.64 -7.83
C THR A 356 20.49 16.16 -7.48
N ASP A 357 21.60 15.42 -7.65
CA ASP A 357 21.69 14.03 -7.18
C ASP A 357 21.55 13.94 -5.65
N ASP A 358 22.10 14.92 -4.94
CA ASP A 358 21.97 15.04 -3.48
C ASP A 358 20.51 15.28 -3.07
N ASP A 359 19.80 16.16 -3.79
CA ASP A 359 18.40 16.46 -3.51
C ASP A 359 17.52 15.19 -3.62
N VAL A 360 17.76 14.37 -4.65
CA VAL A 360 17.06 13.09 -4.85
C VAL A 360 17.41 12.11 -3.73
N ARG A 361 18.70 11.83 -3.51
CA ARG A 361 19.16 10.85 -2.53
C ARG A 361 18.70 11.20 -1.12
N ASP A 362 18.82 12.46 -0.72
CA ASP A 362 18.48 12.91 0.62
C ASP A 362 16.97 12.81 0.85
N PHE A 363 16.14 13.21 -0.12
CA PHE A 363 14.69 13.10 -0.01
C PHE A 363 14.23 11.63 -0.01
N PHE A 364 14.77 10.83 -0.92
CA PHE A 364 14.43 9.43 -1.09
C PHE A 364 14.77 8.60 0.16
N SER A 365 15.97 8.81 0.71
CA SER A 365 16.42 8.12 1.92
C SER A 365 15.73 8.60 3.19
N SER A 366 15.48 9.91 3.31
CA SER A 366 14.78 10.46 4.49
C SER A 366 13.35 9.92 4.63
N LEU A 367 12.72 9.54 3.51
CA LEU A 367 11.39 8.94 3.49
C LEU A 367 11.43 7.42 3.28
N CYS A 368 12.60 6.78 3.27
CA CYS A 368 12.72 5.33 3.17
C CYS A 368 11.96 4.74 1.96
N LEU A 369 11.99 5.43 0.82
CA LEU A 369 11.17 5.05 -0.34
C LEU A 369 11.61 3.70 -0.94
N PRO A 370 10.67 2.92 -1.52
CA PRO A 370 10.99 1.64 -2.18
C PRO A 370 11.97 1.84 -3.34
N CYS A 371 13.02 1.03 -3.41
CA CYS A 371 14.04 1.11 -4.45
C CYS A 371 14.05 -0.17 -5.28
N ASN A 372 14.28 -0.02 -6.58
CA ASN A 372 14.50 -1.14 -7.47
C ASN A 372 15.85 -1.81 -7.17
N ARG A 373 15.86 -3.15 -7.05
CA ARG A 373 17.00 -3.94 -6.58
C ARG A 373 18.18 -3.99 -7.56
N THR A 374 18.00 -3.57 -8.80
CA THR A 374 19.03 -3.62 -9.86
C THR A 374 19.92 -2.37 -9.94
N GLU A 375 19.63 -1.32 -9.15
CA GLU A 375 20.43 -0.07 -9.13
C GLU A 375 21.47 -0.01 -7.98
N THR A 376 21.62 -1.05 -7.17
CA THR A 376 22.68 -1.19 -6.16
C THR A 376 23.82 -2.06 -6.65
#